data_AF-H2Y2K7-F1
#
_entry.id   AF-H2Y2K7-F1
#
_cell.length_a   1.000
_cell.length_b   1.000
_cell.length_c   1.000
_cell.angle_alpha   90.00
_cell.angle_beta   90.00
_cell.angle_gamma   90.00
#
_symmetry.space_group_name_H-M   'P 1'
#
loop_
_entity.id
_entity.type
_entity.pdbx_description
1 polymer ?
#
loop_
_entity_poly.entity_id
_entity_poly.type
_entity_poly.pdbx_seq_one_letter_code
_entity_poly.pdbx_strand_id
1 'polypeptide(L)'
;MLGEIQFGGRVTDDLDKHLLNTYCKVWFGEHIFHDKFQFYKGYTIPKGKTIAEYHAYIDNLPLVDSPEVMGLHPNADITYQTNFANLALGTIVSIQPKESSGGSGETRESVVFKMADEMLEKLPANFLPHEVKSRLQKMGAIQPMNIFLRQELDRMQRVITVVRTTLVDLKLAIDGTIIMSENLRDALDQMYDARIPSLWQKISWECSTLGFWFTELLERHIQFHTWIFDGRPNQFWMTGFFNPQVSWGIRGQGLNKS
;
A
#
# COMPACT_ATOMS: atom_id res chain seq x y z
N MET A 1 -19.62 -27.94 8.32
CA MET A 1 -18.77 -29.02 7.76
C MET A 1 -17.85 -28.52 6.64
N LEU A 2 -18.35 -28.10 5.47
CA LEU A 2 -17.50 -27.67 4.34
C LEU A 2 -16.65 -26.43 4.67
N GLY A 3 -17.30 -25.30 5.00
CA GLY A 3 -16.60 -24.04 5.27
C GLY A 3 -15.74 -24.04 6.54
N GLU A 4 -16.14 -24.77 7.59
CA GLU A 4 -15.44 -24.73 8.88
C GLU A 4 -14.42 -25.86 9.08
N ILE A 5 -14.68 -27.07 8.60
CA ILE A 5 -13.87 -28.26 8.91
C ILE A 5 -13.00 -28.62 7.69
N GLN A 6 -13.60 -28.75 6.51
CA GLN A 6 -12.89 -29.25 5.33
C GLN A 6 -11.99 -28.20 4.68
N PHE A 7 -12.46 -26.96 4.57
CA PHE A 7 -11.70 -25.85 4.00
C PHE A 7 -11.26 -24.83 5.04
N GLY A 8 -12.00 -24.70 6.16
CA GLY A 8 -11.73 -23.70 7.20
C GLY A 8 -10.38 -23.84 7.89
N GLY A 9 -9.82 -25.06 7.97
CA GLY A 9 -8.47 -25.27 8.50
C GLY A 9 -7.33 -24.76 7.61
N ARG A 10 -7.62 -24.40 6.35
CA ARG A 10 -6.65 -23.82 5.40
C ARG A 10 -6.75 -22.31 5.29
N VAL A 11 -7.81 -21.72 5.84
CA VAL A 11 -8.05 -20.28 5.81
C VAL A 11 -7.64 -19.69 7.14
N THR A 12 -6.63 -18.83 7.14
CA THR A 12 -6.05 -18.25 8.34
C THR A 12 -6.69 -16.93 8.75
N ASP A 13 -7.28 -16.21 7.80
CA ASP A 13 -7.94 -14.93 8.04
C ASP A 13 -9.43 -15.12 8.40
N ASP A 14 -9.88 -14.43 9.45
CA ASP A 14 -11.25 -14.56 9.96
C ASP A 14 -12.31 -14.00 8.99
N LEU A 15 -11.97 -12.95 8.22
CA LEU A 15 -12.87 -12.38 7.22
C LEU A 15 -12.98 -13.30 6.01
N ASP A 16 -11.88 -13.90 5.56
CA ASP A 16 -11.90 -14.91 4.49
C ASP A 16 -12.73 -16.13 4.91
N LYS A 17 -12.60 -16.55 6.17
CA LYS A 17 -13.41 -17.64 6.74
C LYS A 17 -14.90 -17.26 6.79
N HIS A 18 -15.21 -16.01 7.15
CA HIS A 18 -16.57 -15.50 7.14
C HIS A 18 -17.16 -15.48 5.72
N LEU A 19 -16.39 -15.04 4.73
CA LEU A 19 -16.77 -15.03 3.32
C LEU A 19 -17.05 -16.45 2.82
N LEU A 20 -16.14 -17.40 3.10
CA LEU A 20 -16.29 -18.80 2.72
C LEU A 20 -17.56 -19.43 3.31
N ASN A 21 -17.82 -19.18 4.60
CA ASN A 21 -19.03 -19.64 5.25
C ASN A 21 -20.30 -19.01 4.66
N THR A 22 -20.21 -17.75 4.21
CA THR A 22 -21.31 -17.07 3.53
C THR A 22 -21.61 -17.72 2.18
N TYR A 23 -20.59 -18.01 1.37
CA TYR A 23 -20.75 -18.80 0.13
C TYR A 23 -21.37 -20.16 0.40
N CYS A 24 -20.89 -20.88 1.42
CA CYS A 24 -21.45 -22.18 1.77
C CYS A 24 -22.94 -22.09 2.15
N LYS A 25 -23.37 -21.06 2.89
CA LYS A 25 -24.78 -20.86 3.24
C LYS A 25 -25.65 -20.51 2.03
N VAL A 26 -25.13 -19.68 1.12
CA VAL A 26 -25.87 -19.24 -0.08
C VAL A 26 -25.97 -20.35 -1.12
N TRP A 27 -24.97 -21.21 -1.26
CA TRP A 27 -24.98 -22.27 -2.28
C TRP A 27 -25.52 -23.60 -1.77
N PHE A 28 -25.29 -23.97 -0.50
CA PHE A 28 -25.72 -25.24 0.06
C PHE A 28 -26.91 -25.07 1.01
N GLY A 29 -28.07 -24.72 0.46
CA GLY A 29 -29.36 -24.69 1.16
C GLY A 29 -30.45 -25.40 0.35
N GLU A 30 -31.64 -25.59 0.94
CA GLU A 30 -32.75 -26.31 0.27
C GLU A 30 -33.17 -25.68 -1.06
N HIS A 31 -32.94 -24.38 -1.22
CA HIS A 31 -33.28 -23.63 -2.42
C HIS A 31 -32.51 -24.09 -3.67
N ILE A 32 -31.37 -24.78 -3.51
CA ILE A 32 -30.59 -25.34 -4.63
C ILE A 32 -31.39 -26.40 -5.41
N PHE A 33 -32.32 -27.09 -4.75
CA PHE A 33 -33.11 -28.17 -5.35
C PHE A 33 -34.33 -27.66 -6.12
N HIS A 34 -34.61 -26.35 -6.11
CA HIS A 34 -35.69 -25.79 -6.91
C HIS A 34 -35.34 -25.79 -8.40
N ASP A 35 -36.33 -26.15 -9.23
CA ASP A 35 -36.18 -26.22 -10.69
C ASP A 35 -35.78 -24.89 -11.37
N LYS A 36 -35.98 -23.76 -10.69
CA LYS A 36 -35.62 -22.41 -11.17
C LYS A 36 -34.32 -21.89 -10.57
N PHE A 37 -33.60 -22.69 -9.77
CA PHE A 37 -32.36 -22.25 -9.15
C PHE A 37 -31.27 -22.09 -10.23
N GLN A 38 -30.54 -20.99 -10.11
CA GLN A 38 -29.37 -20.68 -10.91
C GLN A 38 -28.34 -20.02 -9.99
N PHE A 39 -27.06 -20.38 -10.14
CA PHE A 39 -25.98 -19.76 -9.38
C PHE A 39 -25.79 -18.30 -9.80
N TYR A 40 -25.90 -18.06 -11.10
CA TYR A 40 -25.91 -16.76 -11.73
C TYR A 40 -26.74 -16.85 -13.02
N LYS A 41 -27.09 -15.71 -13.64
CA LYS A 41 -27.90 -15.69 -14.87
C LYS A 41 -27.25 -16.56 -15.95
N GLY A 42 -27.92 -17.62 -16.36
CA GLY A 42 -27.42 -18.57 -17.35
C GLY A 42 -26.58 -19.75 -16.80
N TYR A 43 -26.24 -19.74 -15.51
CA TYR A 43 -25.52 -20.82 -14.83
C TYR A 43 -26.49 -21.63 -13.98
N THR A 44 -27.18 -22.57 -14.63
CA THR A 44 -28.13 -23.49 -13.98
C THR A 44 -27.46 -24.82 -13.66
N ILE A 45 -28.13 -25.63 -12.84
CA ILE A 45 -27.67 -27.00 -12.56
C ILE A 45 -28.17 -27.91 -13.70
N PRO A 46 -27.28 -28.48 -14.54
CA PRO A 46 -27.69 -29.38 -15.62
C PRO A 46 -28.29 -30.67 -15.07
N LYS A 47 -29.44 -31.09 -15.62
CA LYS A 47 -30.12 -32.35 -15.25
C LYS A 47 -29.66 -33.51 -16.14
N GLY A 48 -28.36 -33.76 -16.16
CA GLY A 48 -27.78 -34.87 -16.92
C GLY A 48 -27.86 -36.20 -16.16
N LYS A 49 -28.05 -37.31 -16.88
CA LYS A 49 -27.90 -38.67 -16.33
C LYS A 49 -26.54 -39.28 -16.65
N THR A 50 -25.92 -38.84 -17.73
CA THR A 50 -24.63 -39.34 -18.21
C THR A 50 -23.55 -38.27 -18.13
N ILE A 51 -22.30 -38.69 -17.91
CA ILE A 51 -21.14 -37.78 -17.84
C ILE A 51 -20.99 -36.97 -19.15
N ALA A 52 -21.30 -37.59 -20.31
CA ALA A 52 -21.25 -36.92 -21.60
C ALA A 52 -22.23 -35.74 -21.71
N GLU A 53 -23.42 -35.85 -21.12
CA GLU A 53 -24.40 -34.75 -21.08
C GLU A 53 -23.89 -33.57 -20.23
N TYR A 54 -23.20 -33.84 -19.11
CA TYR A 54 -22.57 -32.80 -18.30
C TYR A 54 -21.44 -32.09 -19.05
N HIS A 55 -20.58 -32.85 -19.75
CA HIS A 55 -19.53 -32.24 -20.58
C HIS A 55 -20.10 -31.38 -21.70
N ALA A 56 -21.10 -31.90 -22.44
CA ALA A 56 -21.74 -31.11 -23.49
C ALA A 56 -22.38 -29.82 -22.96
N TYR A 57 -22.88 -29.81 -21.72
CA TYR A 57 -23.38 -28.58 -21.09
C TYR A 57 -22.23 -27.61 -20.75
N ILE A 58 -21.13 -28.10 -20.16
CA ILE A 58 -19.96 -27.29 -19.82
C ILE A 58 -19.34 -26.67 -21.09
N ASP A 59 -19.26 -27.43 -22.19
CA ASP A 59 -18.72 -26.96 -23.47
C ASP A 59 -19.58 -25.86 -24.11
N ASN A 60 -20.87 -25.77 -23.73
CA ASN A 60 -21.76 -24.70 -24.17
C ASN A 60 -21.68 -23.44 -23.30
N LEU A 61 -20.96 -23.46 -22.17
CA LEU A 61 -20.79 -22.28 -21.33
C LEU A 61 -19.82 -21.27 -21.97
N PRO A 62 -19.95 -19.98 -21.64
CA PRO A 62 -19.01 -18.96 -22.12
C PRO A 62 -17.57 -19.28 -21.72
N LEU A 63 -16.62 -19.04 -22.62
CA LEU A 63 -15.19 -19.18 -22.32
C LEU A 63 -14.67 -18.07 -21.39
N VAL A 64 -15.40 -16.95 -21.33
CA VAL A 64 -15.05 -15.76 -20.53
C VAL A 64 -16.22 -15.46 -19.60
N ASP A 65 -15.98 -15.61 -18.31
CA ASP A 65 -16.97 -15.37 -17.26
C ASP A 65 -16.88 -13.91 -16.77
N SER A 66 -18.04 -13.30 -16.52
CA SER A 66 -18.08 -12.00 -15.83
C SER A 66 -17.78 -12.16 -14.34
N PRO A 67 -17.18 -11.15 -13.65
CA PRO A 67 -16.91 -11.22 -12.21
C PRO A 67 -18.16 -11.45 -11.35
N GLU A 68 -19.34 -11.08 -11.83
CA GLU A 68 -20.61 -11.26 -11.14
C GLU A 68 -20.97 -12.74 -10.93
N VAL A 69 -20.49 -13.64 -11.82
CA VAL A 69 -20.65 -15.10 -11.65
C VAL A 69 -20.01 -15.56 -10.33
N MET A 70 -18.95 -14.89 -9.92
CA MET A 70 -18.22 -15.12 -8.68
C MET A 70 -18.67 -14.20 -7.54
N GLY A 71 -19.83 -13.52 -7.67
CA GLY A 71 -20.35 -12.62 -6.64
C GLY A 71 -19.60 -11.29 -6.51
N LEU A 72 -18.73 -10.94 -7.47
CA LEU A 72 -17.97 -9.69 -7.47
C LEU A 72 -18.68 -8.60 -8.27
N HIS A 73 -18.39 -7.34 -7.94
CA HIS A 73 -18.86 -6.21 -8.72
C HIS A 73 -18.14 -6.16 -10.10
N PRO A 74 -18.80 -5.74 -11.20
CA PRO A 74 -18.18 -5.64 -12.54
C PRO A 74 -16.85 -4.89 -12.59
N ASN A 75 -16.67 -3.88 -11.74
CA ASN A 75 -15.40 -3.13 -11.62
C ASN A 75 -14.19 -3.99 -11.26
N ALA A 76 -14.38 -5.21 -10.74
CA ALA A 76 -13.28 -6.14 -10.51
C ALA A 76 -12.52 -6.48 -11.80
N ASP A 77 -13.21 -6.55 -12.94
CA ASP A 77 -12.58 -6.77 -14.24
C ASP A 77 -11.71 -5.57 -14.65
N ILE A 78 -12.20 -4.35 -14.44
CA ILE A 78 -11.43 -3.11 -14.69
C ILE A 78 -10.15 -3.11 -13.85
N THR A 79 -10.24 -3.44 -12.56
CA THR A 79 -9.09 -3.53 -11.67
C THR A 79 -8.10 -4.60 -12.12
N TYR A 80 -8.60 -5.79 -12.52
CA TYR A 80 -7.76 -6.86 -13.03
C TYR A 80 -7.01 -6.45 -14.30
N GLN A 81 -7.72 -5.89 -15.28
CA GLN A 81 -7.13 -5.43 -16.55
C GLN A 81 -6.10 -4.31 -16.32
N THR A 82 -6.40 -3.38 -15.40
CA THR A 82 -5.45 -2.31 -15.01
C THR A 82 -4.19 -2.89 -14.40
N ASN A 83 -4.32 -3.84 -13.48
CA ASN A 83 -3.17 -4.49 -12.84
C ASN A 83 -2.35 -5.31 -13.85
N PHE A 84 -3.02 -6.04 -14.74
CA PHE A 84 -2.37 -6.81 -15.80
C PHE A 84 -1.60 -5.89 -16.77
N ALA A 85 -2.20 -4.79 -17.20
CA ALA A 85 -1.56 -3.79 -18.04
C ALA A 85 -0.32 -3.18 -17.35
N ASN A 86 -0.45 -2.81 -16.06
CA ASN A 86 0.67 -2.29 -15.27
C ASN A 86 1.80 -3.31 -15.12
N LEU A 87 1.50 -4.58 -14.92
CA LEU A 87 2.49 -5.65 -14.85
C LEU A 87 3.22 -5.86 -16.19
N ALA A 88 2.46 -5.87 -17.29
CA ALA A 88 3.02 -6.01 -18.64
C ALA A 88 3.94 -4.82 -18.98
N LEU A 89 3.47 -3.59 -18.77
CA LEU A 89 4.26 -2.37 -18.99
C LEU A 89 5.47 -2.32 -18.07
N GLY A 90 5.32 -2.68 -16.80
CA GLY A 90 6.42 -2.77 -15.83
C GLY A 90 7.49 -3.77 -16.25
N THR A 91 7.09 -4.89 -16.84
CA THR A 91 8.01 -5.90 -17.37
C THR A 91 8.74 -5.39 -18.63
N ILE A 92 8.04 -4.70 -19.53
CA ILE A 92 8.64 -4.07 -20.72
C ILE A 92 9.73 -3.06 -20.30
N VAL A 93 9.42 -2.18 -19.34
CA VAL A 93 10.39 -1.21 -18.81
C VAL A 93 11.60 -1.92 -18.19
N SER A 94 11.39 -3.03 -17.47
CA SER A 94 12.50 -3.77 -16.84
C SER A 94 13.47 -4.44 -17.82
N ILE A 95 13.02 -4.75 -19.04
CA ILE A 95 13.84 -5.39 -20.09
C ILE A 95 14.54 -4.33 -20.95
N GLN A 96 14.14 -3.06 -20.87
CA GLN A 96 14.73 -1.99 -21.68
C GLN A 96 16.22 -1.80 -21.34
N PRO A 97 17.12 -1.74 -22.34
CA PRO A 97 18.55 -1.54 -22.10
C PRO A 97 18.81 -0.20 -21.40
N LYS A 98 19.29 -0.28 -20.15
CA LYS A 98 19.55 0.88 -19.28
C LYS A 98 20.77 1.71 -19.68
N GLU A 99 21.64 1.17 -20.53
CA GLU A 99 22.92 1.78 -20.95
C GLU A 99 22.94 2.30 -22.39
N SER A 100 21.84 2.24 -23.13
CA SER A 100 21.81 2.73 -24.52
C SER A 100 21.13 4.10 -24.64
N SER A 101 21.83 5.16 -24.24
CA SER A 101 21.52 6.51 -24.70
C SER A 101 22.77 7.19 -25.28
N GLY A 102 23.18 6.75 -26.46
CA GLY A 102 24.11 7.50 -27.33
C GLY A 102 23.46 8.70 -28.02
N GLY A 103 22.39 9.26 -27.43
CA GLY A 103 21.67 10.41 -27.95
C GLY A 103 21.96 11.65 -27.12
N SER A 104 21.98 12.82 -27.77
CA SER A 104 22.15 14.17 -27.19
C SER A 104 21.00 14.60 -26.25
N GLY A 105 20.42 13.67 -25.49
CA GLY A 105 19.40 13.91 -24.48
C GLY A 105 20.01 14.11 -23.10
N GLU A 106 19.18 14.56 -22.16
CA GLU A 106 19.56 14.65 -20.76
C GLU A 106 19.87 13.26 -20.19
N THR A 107 20.99 13.12 -19.48
CA THR A 107 21.39 11.83 -18.89
C THR A 107 20.46 11.44 -17.73
N ARG A 108 20.37 10.13 -17.44
CA ARG A 108 19.56 9.63 -16.31
C ARG A 108 20.01 10.27 -14.99
N GLU A 109 21.32 10.43 -14.84
CA GLU A 109 21.97 11.08 -13.72
C GLU A 109 21.52 12.55 -13.59
N SER A 110 21.48 13.31 -14.69
CA SER A 110 21.05 14.72 -14.69
C SER A 110 19.57 14.87 -14.29
N VAL A 111 18.69 14.00 -14.79
CA VAL A 111 17.27 13.99 -14.42
C VAL A 111 17.10 13.71 -12.92
N VAL A 112 17.77 12.67 -12.42
CA VAL A 112 17.69 12.29 -10.99
C VAL A 112 18.34 13.35 -10.11
N PHE A 113 19.41 14.01 -10.55
CA PHE A 113 20.05 15.09 -9.81
C PHE A 113 19.09 16.27 -9.60
N LYS A 114 18.41 16.72 -10.67
CA LYS A 114 17.39 17.77 -10.58
C LYS A 114 16.24 17.37 -9.66
N MET A 115 15.76 16.13 -9.79
CA MET A 115 14.71 15.60 -8.90
C MET A 115 15.15 15.59 -7.44
N ALA A 116 16.38 15.16 -7.17
CA ALA A 116 16.95 15.14 -5.82
C ALA A 116 17.06 16.56 -5.24
N ASP A 117 17.43 17.55 -6.06
CA ASP A 117 17.45 18.96 -5.67
C ASP A 117 16.07 19.49 -5.29
N GLU A 118 15.07 19.31 -6.16
CA GLU A 118 13.71 19.74 -5.88
C GLU A 118 13.11 19.08 -4.64
N MET A 119 13.42 17.79 -4.44
CA MET A 119 13.00 17.05 -3.24
C MET A 119 13.70 17.58 -1.99
N LEU A 120 15.01 17.86 -2.04
CA LEU A 120 15.77 18.39 -0.90
C LEU A 120 15.31 19.80 -0.50
N GLU A 121 14.95 20.65 -1.46
CA GLU A 121 14.40 21.99 -1.21
C GLU A 121 13.07 21.93 -0.45
N LYS A 122 12.21 20.96 -0.81
CA LYS A 122 10.89 20.78 -0.19
C LYS A 122 10.94 19.94 1.08
N LEU A 123 12.03 19.20 1.33
CA LEU A 123 12.12 18.27 2.43
C LEU A 123 12.16 19.01 3.79
N PRO A 124 11.21 18.75 4.71
CA PRO A 124 11.14 19.44 5.99
C PRO A 124 12.40 19.27 6.84
N ALA A 125 12.71 20.27 7.66
CA ALA A 125 13.84 20.22 8.57
C ALA A 125 13.69 19.08 9.58
N ASN A 126 14.83 18.61 10.10
CA ASN A 126 14.82 17.61 11.17
C ASN A 126 14.20 18.20 12.44
N PHE A 127 13.37 17.41 13.10
CA PHE A 127 12.90 17.65 14.45
C PHE A 127 14.09 17.68 15.42
N LEU A 128 14.25 18.80 16.13
CA LEU A 128 15.27 18.95 17.16
C LEU A 128 14.86 18.19 18.42
N PRO A 129 15.62 17.16 18.87
CA PRO A 129 15.20 16.29 19.98
C PRO A 129 14.93 17.06 21.28
N HIS A 130 15.72 18.11 21.55
CA HIS A 130 15.57 18.90 22.76
C HIS A 130 14.31 19.78 22.74
N GLU A 131 13.95 20.31 21.57
CA GLU A 131 12.73 21.11 21.40
C GLU A 131 11.49 20.23 21.50
N VAL A 132 11.47 19.11 20.78
CA VAL A 132 10.39 18.12 20.84
C VAL A 132 10.15 17.67 22.28
N LYS A 133 11.22 17.32 23.00
CA LYS A 133 11.14 16.92 24.40
C LYS A 133 10.55 18.03 25.28
N SER A 134 11.01 19.28 25.12
CA SER A 134 10.48 20.41 25.89
C SER A 134 8.99 20.65 25.66
N ARG A 135 8.55 20.59 24.40
CA ARG A 135 7.14 20.77 24.00
C ARG A 135 6.25 19.65 24.55
N LEU A 136 6.67 18.39 24.41
CA LEU A 136 5.95 17.24 24.96
C LEU A 136 5.83 17.30 26.49
N GLN A 137 6.84 17.81 27.20
CA GLN A 137 6.75 18.03 28.65
C GLN A 137 5.66 19.05 28.99
N LYS A 138 5.56 20.16 28.25
CA LYS A 138 4.52 21.18 28.44
C LYS A 138 3.10 20.63 28.17
N MET A 139 2.96 19.71 27.22
CA MET A 139 1.67 19.08 26.87
C MET A 139 1.26 17.96 27.84
N GLY A 140 2.15 17.56 28.75
CA GLY A 140 1.95 16.42 29.66
C GLY A 140 2.54 15.13 29.08
N ALA A 141 3.84 14.92 29.27
CA ALA A 141 4.61 13.84 28.65
C ALA A 141 4.12 12.41 28.95
N ILE A 142 3.40 12.22 30.07
CA ILE A 142 2.89 10.91 30.52
C ILE A 142 1.50 10.61 29.92
N GLN A 143 0.85 11.59 29.27
CA GLN A 143 -0.42 11.33 28.61
C GLN A 143 -0.22 10.33 27.46
N PRO A 144 -1.02 9.25 27.39
CA PRO A 144 -0.82 8.19 26.38
C PRO A 144 -0.75 8.72 24.95
N MET A 145 -1.54 9.75 24.65
CA MET A 145 -1.56 10.39 23.34
C MET A 145 -0.25 11.14 23.01
N ASN A 146 0.40 11.74 24.00
CA ASN A 146 1.68 12.43 23.80
C ASN A 146 2.84 11.42 23.70
N ILE A 147 2.73 10.27 24.38
CA ILE A 147 3.64 9.14 24.21
C ILE A 147 3.54 8.59 22.78
N PHE A 148 2.32 8.43 22.27
CA PHE A 148 2.08 8.03 20.88
C PHE A 148 2.67 9.05 19.89
N LEU A 149 2.37 10.34 20.04
CA LEU A 149 2.94 11.39 19.20
C LEU A 149 4.47 11.36 19.19
N ARG A 150 5.11 11.15 20.35
CA ARG A 150 6.57 11.02 20.44
C ARG A 150 7.09 9.85 19.59
N GLN A 151 6.48 8.67 19.68
CA GLN A 151 6.91 7.50 18.92
C GLN A 151 6.74 7.71 17.41
N GLU A 152 5.64 8.34 17.00
CA GLU A 152 5.38 8.67 15.60
C GLU A 152 6.37 9.72 15.06
N LEU A 153 6.70 10.74 15.86
CA LEU A 153 7.75 11.72 15.54
C LEU A 153 9.12 11.07 15.41
N ASP A 154 9.50 10.16 16.31
CA ASP A 154 10.78 9.45 16.25
C ASP A 154 10.88 8.61 14.95
N ARG A 155 9.78 7.98 14.51
CA ARG A 155 9.71 7.27 13.22
C ARG A 155 9.78 8.22 12.04
N MET A 156 9.02 9.32 12.06
CA MET A 156 9.04 10.33 11.01
C MET A 156 10.44 10.93 10.84
N GLN A 157 11.10 11.24 11.95
CA GLN A 157 12.47 11.74 11.95
C GLN A 157 13.43 10.76 11.29
N ARG A 158 13.30 9.46 11.58
CA ARG A 158 14.13 8.43 10.93
C ARG A 158 13.95 8.45 9.41
N VAL A 159 12.71 8.54 8.92
CA VAL A 159 12.43 8.62 7.48
C VAL A 159 13.07 9.87 6.87
N ILE A 160 12.82 11.06 7.44
CA ILE A 160 13.37 12.33 6.94
C ILE A 160 14.90 12.28 6.91
N THR A 161 15.54 11.79 7.98
CA THR A 161 17.00 11.66 8.02
C THR A 161 17.52 10.77 6.89
N VAL A 162 16.95 9.58 6.74
CA VAL A 162 17.41 8.61 5.71
C VAL A 162 17.22 9.19 4.31
N VAL A 163 16.07 9.80 4.02
CA VAL A 163 15.80 10.45 2.73
C VAL A 163 16.83 11.55 2.47
N ARG A 164 17.04 12.43 3.45
CA ARG A 164 18.01 13.52 3.33
C ARG A 164 19.42 13.01 3.05
N THR A 165 19.87 12.00 3.79
CA THR A 165 21.20 11.40 3.58
C THR A 165 21.29 10.75 2.20
N THR A 166 20.28 9.98 1.78
CA THR A 166 20.28 9.33 0.48
C THR A 166 20.34 10.36 -0.65
N LEU A 167 19.54 11.44 -0.59
CA LEU A 167 19.53 12.46 -1.64
C LEU A 167 20.84 13.26 -1.71
N VAL A 168 21.41 13.63 -0.56
CA VAL A 168 22.71 14.34 -0.52
C VAL A 168 23.84 13.45 -1.05
N ASP A 169 23.93 12.21 -0.57
CA ASP A 169 24.94 11.26 -1.00
C ASP A 169 24.78 10.91 -2.49
N LEU A 170 23.55 10.78 -2.97
CA LEU A 170 23.26 10.51 -4.38
C LEU A 170 23.78 11.63 -5.28
N LYS A 171 23.57 12.89 -4.91
CA LYS A 171 24.12 14.04 -5.64
C LYS A 171 25.64 14.02 -5.67
N LEU A 172 26.28 13.81 -4.51
CA LEU A 172 27.74 13.72 -4.41
C LEU A 172 28.30 12.54 -5.22
N ALA A 173 27.56 11.44 -5.33
CA ALA A 173 27.96 10.28 -6.12
C ALA A 173 27.85 10.54 -7.62
N ILE A 174 26.79 11.25 -8.05
CA ILE A 174 26.61 11.70 -9.44
C ILE A 174 27.73 12.67 -9.84
N ASP A 175 28.11 13.60 -8.95
CA ASP A 175 29.22 14.54 -9.15
C ASP A 175 30.61 13.85 -9.08
N GLY A 176 30.67 12.55 -8.80
CA GLY A 176 31.91 11.78 -8.69
C GLY A 176 32.73 12.07 -7.43
N THR A 177 32.15 12.76 -6.45
CA THR A 177 32.82 13.10 -5.17
C THR A 177 32.85 11.90 -4.22
N ILE A 178 31.80 11.08 -4.20
CA ILE A 178 31.75 9.84 -3.42
C ILE A 178 31.50 8.62 -4.32
N ILE A 179 31.80 7.43 -3.81
CA ILE A 179 31.66 6.18 -4.57
C ILE A 179 30.17 5.78 -4.64
N MET A 180 29.70 5.45 -5.85
CA MET A 180 28.36 4.93 -6.09
C MET A 180 28.17 3.54 -5.45
N SER A 181 27.55 3.52 -4.26
CA SER A 181 27.19 2.28 -3.56
C SER A 181 25.98 1.58 -4.18
N GLU A 182 25.73 0.32 -3.80
CA GLU A 182 24.57 -0.45 -4.26
C GLU A 182 23.24 0.25 -3.92
N ASN A 183 23.12 0.78 -2.69
CA ASN A 183 21.94 1.52 -2.25
C ASN A 183 21.72 2.82 -3.03
N LEU A 184 22.80 3.52 -3.40
CA LEU A 184 22.71 4.75 -4.20
C LEU A 184 22.36 4.43 -5.66
N ARG A 185 22.89 3.33 -6.21
CA ARG A 185 22.52 2.87 -7.55
C ARG A 185 21.05 2.43 -7.61
N ASP A 186 20.55 1.71 -6.61
CA ASP A 186 19.11 1.40 -6.50
C ASP A 186 18.29 2.69 -6.39
N ALA A 187 18.69 3.64 -5.53
CA ALA A 187 17.98 4.91 -5.41
C ALA A 187 17.93 5.68 -6.75
N LEU A 188 19.04 5.74 -7.49
CA LEU A 188 19.11 6.36 -8.81
C LEU A 188 18.14 5.70 -9.79
N ASP A 189 18.19 4.37 -9.90
CA ASP A 189 17.35 3.61 -10.82
C ASP A 189 15.86 3.76 -10.47
N GLN A 190 15.49 3.58 -9.20
CA GLN A 190 14.08 3.70 -8.78
C GLN A 190 13.56 5.13 -8.95
N MET A 191 14.35 6.16 -8.60
CA MET A 191 13.93 7.55 -8.77
C MET A 191 13.73 7.91 -10.25
N TYR A 192 14.63 7.44 -11.12
CA TYR A 192 14.48 7.62 -12.57
C TYR A 192 13.21 6.95 -13.10
N ASP A 193 12.88 5.75 -12.60
CA ASP A 193 11.67 5.01 -12.97
C ASP A 193 10.41 5.48 -12.21
N ALA A 194 10.47 6.61 -11.49
CA ALA A 194 9.41 7.18 -10.65
C ALA A 194 8.87 6.24 -9.55
N ARG A 195 9.71 5.32 -9.09
CA ARG A 195 9.47 4.36 -8.01
C ARG A 195 10.20 4.75 -6.73
N ILE A 196 9.77 4.14 -5.63
CA ILE A 196 10.31 4.42 -4.30
C ILE A 196 11.56 3.53 -4.09
N PRO A 197 12.73 4.10 -3.74
CA PRO A 197 13.92 3.34 -3.37
C PRO A 197 13.65 2.28 -2.29
N SER A 198 14.30 1.12 -2.42
CA SER A 198 14.05 -0.04 -1.54
C SER A 198 14.34 0.28 -0.07
N LEU A 199 15.36 1.09 0.21
CA LEU A 199 15.72 1.53 1.55
C LEU A 199 14.59 2.36 2.19
N TRP A 200 13.91 3.21 1.43
CA TRP A 200 12.82 4.05 1.92
C TRP A 200 11.57 3.21 2.17
N GLN A 201 11.24 2.27 1.29
CA GLN A 201 10.09 1.36 1.46
C GLN A 201 10.19 0.57 2.78
N LYS A 202 11.37 0.06 3.14
CA LYS A 202 11.59 -0.73 4.36
C LYS A 202 11.30 0.02 5.68
N ILE A 203 11.39 1.35 5.66
CA ILE A 203 11.22 2.18 6.87
C ILE A 203 9.97 3.06 6.84
N SER A 204 9.23 3.07 5.73
CA SER A 204 8.08 3.92 5.50
C SER A 204 6.82 3.10 5.21
N TRP A 205 5.92 3.64 4.40
CA TRP A 205 4.64 3.05 4.02
C TRP A 205 4.62 2.67 2.53
N GLU A 206 3.69 1.80 2.17
CA GLU A 206 3.45 1.43 0.78
C GLU A 206 2.77 2.59 0.04
N CYS A 207 3.26 2.90 -1.16
CA CYS A 207 2.68 3.91 -2.03
C CYS A 207 2.95 3.56 -3.49
N SER A 208 2.11 4.05 -4.40
CA SER A 208 2.10 3.65 -5.81
C SER A 208 3.24 4.26 -6.63
N THR A 209 3.63 5.50 -6.32
CA THR A 209 4.66 6.24 -7.06
C THR A 209 5.49 7.08 -6.09
N LEU A 210 6.69 7.46 -6.53
CA LEU A 210 7.56 8.36 -5.78
C LEU A 210 6.90 9.72 -5.49
N GLY A 211 6.15 10.27 -6.45
CA GLY A 211 5.49 11.58 -6.30
C GLY A 211 4.38 11.57 -5.24
N PHE A 212 3.53 10.55 -5.25
CA PHE A 212 2.52 10.37 -4.20
C PHE A 212 3.17 10.12 -2.84
N TRP A 213 4.20 9.27 -2.79
CA TRP A 213 4.91 8.96 -1.55
C TRP A 213 5.53 10.21 -0.93
N PHE A 214 6.16 11.08 -1.74
CA PHE A 214 6.75 12.32 -1.25
C PHE A 214 5.68 13.32 -0.78
N THR A 215 4.55 13.40 -1.48
CA THR A 215 3.41 14.24 -1.06
C THR A 215 2.88 13.78 0.30
N GLU A 216 2.66 12.47 0.48
CA GLU A 216 2.25 11.91 1.77
C GLU A 216 3.28 12.16 2.87
N LEU A 217 4.59 12.13 2.56
CA LEU A 217 5.65 12.45 3.51
C LEU A 217 5.49 13.88 4.02
N LEU A 218 5.25 14.84 3.13
CA LEU A 218 5.03 16.25 3.49
C LEU A 218 3.77 16.42 4.34
N GLU A 219 2.65 15.80 3.96
CA GLU A 219 1.38 15.88 4.69
C GLU A 219 1.49 15.25 6.08
N ARG A 220 2.16 14.09 6.21
CA ARG A 220 2.45 13.45 7.50
C ARG A 220 3.30 14.35 8.37
N HIS A 221 4.35 14.96 7.82
CA HIS A 221 5.18 15.92 8.54
C HIS A 221 4.33 17.08 9.08
N ILE A 222 3.50 17.68 8.23
CA ILE A 222 2.62 18.80 8.61
C ILE A 222 1.70 18.39 9.76
N GLN A 223 1.06 17.23 9.69
CA GLN A 223 0.20 16.74 10.78
C GLN A 223 0.96 16.67 12.11
N PHE A 224 2.15 16.07 12.15
CA PHE A 224 2.93 15.94 13.39
C PHE A 224 3.51 17.26 13.87
N HIS A 225 3.95 18.10 12.94
CA HIS A 225 4.48 19.43 13.22
C HIS A 225 3.41 20.33 13.83
N THR A 226 2.25 20.49 13.18
CA THR A 226 1.12 21.26 13.73
C THR A 226 0.70 20.71 15.09
N TRP A 227 0.69 19.38 15.27
CA TRP A 227 0.34 18.81 16.57
C TRP A 227 1.30 19.23 17.69
N ILE A 228 2.62 19.15 17.46
CA ILE A 228 3.58 19.50 18.52
C ILE A 228 3.73 21.01 18.75
N PHE A 229 3.56 21.83 17.71
CA PHE A 229 3.79 23.28 17.79
C PHE A 229 2.53 24.08 18.12
N ASP A 230 1.40 23.74 17.49
CA ASP A 230 0.13 24.48 17.62
C ASP A 230 -0.86 23.79 18.58
N GLY A 231 -0.57 22.53 18.93
CA GLY A 231 -1.36 21.74 19.85
C GLY A 231 -2.22 20.69 19.15
N ARG A 232 -2.99 19.93 19.95
CA ARG A 232 -3.73 18.77 19.45
C ARG A 232 -4.78 19.16 18.40
N PRO A 233 -4.75 18.58 17.19
CA PRO A 233 -5.73 18.88 16.16
C PRO A 233 -7.09 18.26 16.51
N ASN A 234 -8.16 18.89 16.03
CA ASN A 234 -9.54 18.42 16.22
C ASN A 234 -9.88 17.19 15.35
N GLN A 235 -9.13 16.99 14.27
CA GLN A 235 -9.30 15.91 13.30
C GLN A 235 -7.93 15.29 13.02
N PHE A 236 -7.90 13.98 12.83
CA PHE A 236 -6.67 13.25 12.54
C PHE A 236 -6.80 12.53 11.20
N TRP A 237 -5.79 12.67 10.35
CA TRP A 237 -5.62 11.82 9.19
C TRP A 237 -5.05 10.47 9.65
N MET A 238 -5.95 9.51 9.85
CA MET A 238 -5.62 8.23 10.50
C MET A 238 -4.64 7.38 9.69
N THR A 239 -4.73 7.40 8.37
CA THR A 239 -3.77 6.68 7.50
C THR A 239 -2.40 7.37 7.44
N GLY A 240 -2.32 8.62 7.92
CA GLY A 240 -1.10 9.38 8.10
C GLY A 240 -0.22 8.89 9.28
N PHE A 241 -0.74 8.04 10.16
CA PHE A 241 0.06 7.40 11.21
C PHE A 241 0.84 6.19 10.69
N PHE A 242 2.03 5.98 11.22
CA PHE A 242 2.83 4.77 11.03
C PHE A 242 2.26 3.59 11.80
N ASN A 243 1.61 3.84 12.94
CA ASN A 243 0.96 2.79 13.73
C ASN A 243 -0.47 3.17 14.14
N PRO A 244 -1.46 3.04 13.23
CA PRO A 244 -2.83 3.43 13.53
C PRO A 244 -3.47 2.59 14.65
N GLN A 245 -3.03 1.35 14.86
CA GLN A 245 -3.62 0.44 15.87
C GLN A 245 -3.41 0.91 17.31
N VAL A 246 -2.24 1.50 17.62
CA VAL A 246 -1.93 2.02 18.95
C VAL A 246 -2.80 3.23 19.30
N SER A 247 -3.16 4.05 18.31
CA SER A 247 -4.06 5.21 18.50
C SER A 247 -5.46 4.79 18.97
N TRP A 248 -5.99 3.67 18.45
CA TRP A 248 -7.30 3.13 18.86
C TRP A 248 -7.29 2.62 20.31
N GLY A 249 -6.22 1.96 20.75
CA GLY A 249 -6.06 1.50 22.13
C GLY A 249 -6.06 2.64 23.15
N ILE A 250 -5.55 3.81 22.78
CA ILE A 250 -5.53 5.01 23.64
C ILE A 250 -6.93 5.61 23.79
N ARG A 251 -7.77 5.56 22.74
CA ARG A 251 -9.17 6.03 22.80
C ARG A 251 -10.01 5.21 23.79
N GLY A 252 -9.76 3.89 23.87
CA GLY A 252 -10.43 2.99 24.81
C GLY A 252 -10.17 3.32 26.29
N GLN A 253 -9.04 3.94 26.63
CA GLN A 253 -8.74 4.36 28.00
C GLN A 253 -9.39 5.70 28.39
N GLY A 254 -9.78 6.53 27.41
CA GLY A 254 -10.43 7.82 27.65
C GLY A 254 -11.94 7.74 27.87
N LEU A 255 -12.59 6.66 27.44
CA LEU A 255 -14.04 6.47 27.56
C LEU A 255 -14.49 5.87 28.91
N ASN A 256 -13.56 5.40 29.74
CA ASN A 256 -13.86 4.87 31.08
C ASN A 256 -13.75 5.93 32.20
N LYS A 257 -13.71 7.23 31.84
CA LYS A 257 -13.74 8.34 32.79
C LYS A 257 -14.69 9.44 32.30
N SER A 258 -15.98 9.12 32.29
CA SER A 258 -17.09 10.07 32.36
C SER A 258 -18.25 9.43 33.09
#